data_AF-G0Y6T1-F1
#
_entry.id   AF-G0Y6T1-F1
#
_cell.length_a   1.000
_cell.length_b   1.000
_cell.length_c   1.000
_cell.angle_alpha   90.00
_cell.angle_beta   90.00
_cell.angle_gamma   90.00
#
_symmetry.space_group_name_H-M   'P 1'
#
loop_
_entity.id
_entity.type
_entity.pdbx_description
1 polymer ?
#
loop_
_entity_poly.entity_id
_entity_poly.type
_entity_poly.pdbx_seq_one_letter_code
_entity_poly.pdbx_strand_id
1 'polypeptide(L)'
;MAEVIRRTAKENFGESKGIGPRDKESWWWNASIQEKIKIKRECFKEWSLCRNADNWEKYKAAKKETKVAVSEARTRAYESLYQSLGTKEGEKVTKVK
;
A
#
# COMPACT_ATOMS: atom_id res chain seq x y z
N MET A 1 14.40 21.40 34.30
CA MET A 1 13.45 22.10 33.41
C MET A 1 12.97 21.22 32.25
N ALA A 2 13.87 20.72 31.39
CA ALA A 2 13.50 19.93 30.21
C ALA A 2 12.74 18.63 30.52
N GLU A 3 13.04 17.94 31.62
CA GLU A 3 12.30 16.75 32.05
C GLU A 3 10.86 17.03 32.45
N VAL A 4 10.64 18.14 33.16
CA VAL A 4 9.30 18.53 33.61
C VAL A 4 8.41 18.80 32.39
N ILE A 5 8.95 19.50 31.39
CA ILE A 5 8.25 19.80 30.13
C ILE A 5 7.89 18.49 29.39
N ARG A 6 8.82 17.53 29.30
CA ARG A 6 8.56 16.24 28.64
C ARG A 6 7.49 15.42 29.36
N ARG A 7 7.53 15.38 30.70
CA ARG A 7 6.55 14.66 31.52
C ARG A 7 5.15 15.25 31.38
N THR A 8 5.03 16.57 31.50
CA THR A 8 3.75 17.26 31.32
C THR A 8 3.19 17.06 29.91
N ALA A 9 4.05 17.08 28.89
CA ALA A 9 3.62 16.78 27.52
C ALA A 9 3.12 15.34 27.37
N LYS A 10 3.81 14.36 27.97
CA LYS A 10 3.40 12.94 27.95
C LYS A 10 2.08 12.69 28.67
N GLU A 11 1.84 13.33 29.82
CA GLU A 11 0.59 13.21 30.56
C GLU A 11 -0.61 13.83 29.83
N ASN A 12 -0.41 14.99 29.17
CA ASN A 12 -1.52 15.70 28.51
C ASN A 12 -1.80 15.18 27.10
N PHE A 13 -0.76 14.89 26.32
CA PHE A 13 -0.89 14.53 24.90
C PHE A 13 -0.72 13.03 24.63
N GLY A 14 -0.32 12.25 25.63
CA GLY A 14 0.03 10.85 25.46
C GLY A 14 1.30 10.65 24.63
N GLU A 15 1.68 9.40 24.41
CA GLU A 15 2.75 9.03 23.47
C GLU A 15 2.14 8.43 22.21
N SER A 16 2.58 8.90 21.05
CA SER A 16 2.24 8.23 19.80
C SER A 16 2.94 6.88 19.74
N LYS A 17 2.22 5.83 19.30
CA LYS A 17 2.80 4.49 19.09
C LYS A 17 3.65 4.44 17.82
N GLY A 18 4.57 5.38 17.65
CA GLY A 18 5.50 5.45 16.53
C GLY A 18 4.85 5.29 15.14
N ILE A 19 5.68 4.96 14.15
CA ILE A 19 5.22 4.53 12.83
C ILE A 19 4.90 3.04 12.95
N GLY A 20 3.63 2.68 12.81
CA GLY A 20 3.20 1.28 12.84
C GLY A 20 3.82 0.44 11.72
N PRO A 21 3.74 -0.90 11.80
CA PRO A 21 4.32 -1.80 10.81
C PRO A 21 3.83 -1.44 9.40
N ARG A 22 4.78 -1.23 8.48
CA ARG A 22 4.51 -0.87 7.09
C ARG A 22 3.91 -2.02 6.27
N ASP A 23 3.77 -3.20 6.88
CA ASP A 23 3.52 -4.50 6.24
C ASP A 23 2.06 -4.97 6.22
N LYS A 24 1.08 -4.12 6.55
CA LYS A 24 -0.33 -4.55 6.61
C LYS A 24 -0.90 -5.00 5.25
N GLU A 25 -0.30 -4.62 4.12
CA GLU A 25 -0.82 -4.89 2.78
C GLU A 25 0.02 -5.88 1.96
N SER A 26 1.07 -6.48 2.55
CA SER A 26 1.94 -7.43 1.84
C SER A 26 1.31 -8.81 1.64
N TRP A 27 0.22 -9.14 2.36
CA TRP A 27 -0.37 -10.49 2.36
C TRP A 27 -1.07 -10.92 1.06
N TRP A 28 -1.45 -9.96 0.19
CA TRP A 28 -2.02 -10.23 -1.13
C TRP A 28 -1.00 -10.06 -2.28
N TRP A 29 0.28 -9.87 -1.96
CA TRP A 29 1.34 -9.74 -2.97
C TRP A 29 1.67 -11.10 -3.57
N ASN A 30 1.19 -11.33 -4.79
CA ASN A 30 1.53 -12.51 -5.58
C ASN A 30 2.94 -12.38 -6.19
N ALA A 31 3.61 -13.51 -6.44
CA ALA A 31 4.92 -13.56 -7.10
C ALA A 31 4.95 -12.79 -8.44
N SER A 32 3.87 -12.87 -9.21
CA SER A 32 3.70 -12.12 -10.46
C SER A 32 3.71 -10.59 -10.28
N ILE A 33 3.14 -10.09 -9.17
CA ILE A 33 3.15 -8.65 -8.86
C ILE A 33 4.56 -8.20 -8.49
N GLN A 34 5.27 -9.01 -7.71
CA GLN A 34 6.65 -8.74 -7.32
C GLN A 34 7.58 -8.70 -8.53
N GLU A 35 7.40 -9.61 -9.48
CA GLU A 35 8.14 -9.62 -10.75
C GLU A 35 7.88 -8.33 -11.56
N LYS A 36 6.63 -7.92 -11.72
CA LYS A 36 6.29 -6.66 -12.40
C LYS A 36 6.88 -5.42 -11.69
N ILE A 37 6.86 -5.41 -10.36
CA ILE A 37 7.51 -4.35 -9.56
C ILE A 37 9.03 -4.35 -9.77
N LYS A 38 9.66 -5.51 -9.88
CA LYS A 38 11.10 -5.65 -10.15
C LYS A 38 11.44 -5.10 -11.54
N ILE A 39 10.70 -5.49 -12.58
CA ILE A 39 10.85 -4.97 -13.94
C ILE A 39 10.71 -3.43 -13.95
N LYS A 40 9.65 -2.91 -13.30
CA LYS A 40 9.47 -1.45 -13.16
C LYS A 40 10.67 -0.76 -12.49
N ARG A 41 11.26 -1.39 -11.46
CA ARG A 41 12.45 -0.84 -10.76
C ARG A 41 13.68 -0.86 -11.65
N GLU A 42 13.88 -1.92 -12.43
CA GLU A 42 15.00 -2.03 -13.38
C GLU A 42 14.88 -0.95 -14.47
N CYS A 43 13.72 -0.80 -15.11
CA CYS A 43 13.50 0.27 -16.09
C CYS A 43 13.69 1.67 -15.49
N PHE A 44 13.31 1.87 -14.22
CA PHE A 44 13.56 3.15 -13.54
C PHE A 44 15.05 3.40 -13.32
N LYS A 45 15.84 2.38 -12.97
CA LYS A 45 17.29 2.51 -12.83
C LYS A 45 17.94 2.85 -14.17
N GLU A 46 17.57 2.16 -15.24
CA GLU A 46 18.09 2.42 -16.59
C GLU A 46 17.75 3.84 -17.08
N TRP A 47 16.51 4.28 -16.85
CA TRP A 47 16.12 5.66 -17.16
C TRP A 47 16.86 6.67 -16.27
N SER A 48 17.02 6.40 -14.98
CA SER A 48 17.70 7.32 -14.06
C SER A 48 19.17 7.55 -14.41
N LEU A 49 19.81 6.57 -15.06
CA LEU A 49 21.21 6.67 -15.50
C LEU A 49 21.34 7.45 -16.81
N CYS A 50 20.51 7.16 -17.81
CA CYS A 50 20.69 7.72 -19.16
C CYS A 50 19.77 8.91 -19.48
N ARG A 51 18.71 9.15 -18.69
CA ARG A 51 17.66 10.18 -18.92
C ARG A 51 17.09 10.21 -20.36
N ASN A 52 17.15 9.08 -21.06
CA ASN A 52 16.69 8.98 -22.45
C ASN A 52 15.14 8.88 -22.54
N ALA A 53 14.55 9.48 -23.57
CA ALA A 53 13.10 9.50 -23.79
C ALA A 53 12.54 8.11 -24.09
N ASP A 54 13.28 7.26 -24.81
CA ASP A 54 12.85 5.87 -25.09
C ASP A 54 12.75 5.03 -23.81
N ASN A 55 13.71 5.20 -22.90
CA ASN A 55 13.72 4.51 -21.60
C ASN A 55 12.61 5.04 -20.69
N TRP A 56 12.23 6.32 -20.85
CA TRP A 56 11.11 6.91 -20.14
C TRP A 56 9.77 6.27 -20.55
N GLU A 57 9.52 6.11 -21.85
CA GLU A 57 8.31 5.46 -22.35
C GLU A 57 8.23 3.98 -21.93
N LYS A 58 9.36 3.26 -21.98
CA LYS A 58 9.44 1.88 -21.45
C LYS A 58 9.10 1.81 -19.96
N TYR A 59 9.65 2.70 -19.14
CA TYR A 59 9.32 2.77 -17.73
C TYR A 59 7.84 3.09 -17.50
N LYS A 60 7.26 4.01 -18.28
CA LYS A 60 5.86 4.42 -18.16
C LYS A 60 4.91 3.26 -18.48
N ALA A 61 5.21 2.47 -19.52
CA ALA A 61 4.50 1.25 -19.84
C ALA A 61 4.57 0.21 -18.70
N ALA A 62 5.77 -0.12 -18.24
CA ALA A 62 5.98 -1.06 -17.12
C ALA A 62 5.29 -0.59 -15.82
N LYS A 63 5.31 0.72 -15.55
CA LYS A 63 4.61 1.33 -14.41
C LYS A 63 3.10 1.16 -14.52
N LYS A 64 2.52 1.41 -15.70
CA LYS A 64 1.07 1.25 -15.94
C LYS A 64 0.66 -0.20 -15.74
N GLU A 65 1.41 -1.13 -16.31
CA GLU A 65 1.13 -2.56 -16.19
C GLU A 65 1.22 -3.05 -14.74
N THR A 66 2.25 -2.62 -14.00
CA THR A 66 2.38 -2.93 -12.58
C THR A 66 1.18 -2.40 -11.80
N LYS A 67 0.73 -1.17 -12.08
CA LYS A 67 -0.42 -0.57 -11.40
C LYS A 67 -1.71 -1.35 -11.65
N VAL A 68 -1.93 -1.81 -12.89
CA VAL A 68 -3.09 -2.64 -13.24
C VAL A 68 -3.05 -3.97 -12.48
N ALA A 69 -1.93 -4.69 -12.53
CA ALA A 69 -1.79 -5.96 -11.83
C ALA A 69 -1.97 -5.85 -10.31
N VAL A 70 -1.43 -4.78 -9.71
CA VAL A 70 -1.63 -4.48 -8.28
C VAL A 70 -3.10 -4.20 -7.98
N SER A 71 -3.77 -3.42 -8.83
CA SER A 71 -5.19 -3.11 -8.66
C SER A 71 -6.07 -4.35 -8.77
N GLU A 72 -5.83 -5.22 -9.76
CA GLU A 72 -6.58 -6.46 -9.94
C GLU A 72 -6.40 -7.43 -8.78
N ALA A 73 -5.17 -7.59 -8.29
CA ALA A 73 -4.89 -8.45 -7.16
C ALA A 73 -5.55 -7.92 -5.89
N ARG A 74 -5.53 -6.59 -5.68
CA ARG A 74 -6.26 -5.95 -4.59
C ARG A 74 -7.75 -6.21 -4.74
N THR A 75 -8.34 -5.97 -5.91
CA THR A 75 -9.77 -6.23 -6.14
C THR A 75 -10.12 -7.68 -5.83
N ARG A 76 -9.34 -8.65 -6.30
CA ARG A 76 -9.55 -10.09 -6.00
C ARG A 76 -9.46 -10.40 -4.51
N ALA A 77 -8.46 -9.85 -3.81
CA ALA A 77 -8.30 -10.07 -2.37
C ALA A 77 -9.48 -9.51 -1.55
N TYR A 78 -10.10 -8.43 -2.03
CA TYR A 78 -11.24 -7.78 -1.37
C TYR A 78 -12.60 -8.18 -1.95
N GLU A 79 -12.65 -8.97 -3.03
CA GLU A 79 -13.89 -9.34 -3.71
C GLU A 79 -14.86 -10.09 -2.78
N SER A 80 -14.34 -11.05 -1.99
CA SER A 80 -15.12 -11.77 -0.99
C SER A 80 -15.68 -10.85 0.10
N LEU A 81 -14.89 -9.86 0.54
CA LEU A 81 -15.33 -8.85 1.50
C LEU A 81 -16.47 -8.02 0.89
N TYR A 82 -16.30 -7.49 -0.32
CA TYR A 82 -17.34 -6.68 -0.98
C TYR A 82 -18.61 -7.48 -1.29
N GLN A 83 -18.50 -8.75 -1.67
CA GLN A 83 -19.64 -9.64 -1.85
C GLN A 83 -20.42 -9.80 -0.54
N SER A 84 -19.74 -10.02 0.60
CA SER A 84 -20.40 -10.13 1.90
C SER A 84 -21.13 -8.84 2.31
N LEU A 85 -20.55 -7.66 2.03
CA LEU A 85 -21.14 -6.36 2.30
C LEU A 85 -22.32 -6.03 1.37
N GLY A 86 -22.34 -6.56 0.14
CA GLY A 86 -23.43 -6.38 -0.83
C GLY A 86 -24.64 -7.29 -0.60
N THR A 87 -24.56 -8.24 0.33
CA THR A 87 -25.68 -9.10 0.73
C THR A 87 -26.35 -8.58 2.00
N LYS A 88 -27.64 -8.87 2.21
CA LYS A 88 -28.40 -8.45 3.42
C LYS A 88 -27.80 -8.91 4.75
N GLU A 89 -26.81 -9.80 4.74
CA GLU A 89 -26.04 -10.19 5.93
C GLU A 89 -25.02 -9.13 6.37
N GLY A 90 -24.47 -8.33 5.45
CA GLY A 90 -23.54 -7.23 5.77
C GLY A 90 -24.17 -6.07 6.56
N GLU A 91 -25.47 -5.81 6.36
CA GLU A 91 -26.24 -4.82 7.15
C GLU A 91 -26.49 -5.26 8.60
N LYS A 92 -26.41 -6.57 8.90
CA LYS A 92 -26.62 -7.08 10.26
C LYS A 92 -25.35 -7.01 11.10
N VAL A 93 -24.16 -7.18 10.50
CA VAL A 93 -22.88 -7.16 11.23
C VAL A 93 -22.48 -5.74 11.67
N THR A 94 -22.89 -4.70 10.93
CA THR A 94 -22.69 -3.29 11.35
C THR A 94 -23.71 -2.82 12.37
N LYS A 95 -24.77 -3.60 12.64
CA LYS A 95 -25.74 -3.42 13.73
C LYS A 95 -25.58 -4.48 14.82
N VAL A 96 -24.36 -4.72 15.31
CA VAL A 96 -24.18 -5.39 16.61
C VAL A 96 -23.48 -4.43 17.57
N LYS A 97 -24.36 -3.71 18.28
CA LYS A 97 -24.27 -3.06 19.60
C LYS A 97 -23.12 -2.11 19.91
#